data_AF-A0A6G3U4T0-F1
#
_entry.id   AF-A0A6G3U4T0-F1
#
_cell.length_a   1.000
_cell.length_b   1.000
_cell.length_c   1.000
_cell.angle_alpha   90.00
_cell.angle_beta   90.00
_cell.angle_gamma   90.00
#
_symmetry.space_group_name_H-M   'P 1'
#
loop_
_entity.id
_entity.type
_entity.pdbx_description
1 polymer ?
#
loop_
_entity_poly.entity_id
_entity_poly.type
_entity_poly.pdbx_seq_one_letter_code
_entity_poly.pdbx_strand_id
1 'polypeptide(L)'
;MKTTGAARSLTGLLTVWGLTRAFLLLCVLKAVVFPGPDVTTDVSVIYHDWYTVLRTGTFPLNDVTWQYPPAAALAVLSPALLPFLEYTTAFFVLVCLADLVTLALLWRAGTRSGRSLAGAWVWVAGVPLLGPTVYARYDVMVTAVAVAALLAGVRRPRLTGALVA
;
A
#
# COMPACT_ATOMS: atom_id res chain seq x y z
N MET A 1 19.96 5.03 -28.15
CA MET A 1 20.39 5.85 -26.99
C MET A 1 19.32 6.13 -25.91
N LYS A 2 18.09 5.57 -25.96
CA LYS A 2 17.04 5.80 -24.93
C LYS A 2 17.05 4.81 -23.74
N THR A 3 17.69 3.65 -23.88
CA THR A 3 17.61 2.54 -22.91
C THR A 3 18.44 2.77 -21.64
N THR A 4 19.62 3.40 -21.76
CA THR A 4 20.54 3.63 -20.63
C THR A 4 19.99 4.62 -19.59
N GLY A 5 19.23 5.64 -20.04
CA GLY A 5 18.60 6.63 -19.14
C GLY A 5 17.45 6.05 -18.31
N ALA A 6 16.62 5.20 -18.93
CA ALA A 6 15.52 4.52 -18.22
C ALA A 6 16.05 3.53 -17.17
N ALA A 7 17.13 2.80 -17.48
CA ALA A 7 17.79 1.89 -16.56
C ALA A 7 18.36 2.62 -15.34
N ARG A 8 19.13 3.71 -15.55
CA ARG A 8 19.65 4.54 -14.44
C ARG A 8 18.54 5.12 -13.57
N SER A 9 17.44 5.57 -14.17
CA SER A 9 16.32 6.10 -13.39
C SER A 9 15.58 5.02 -12.61
N LEU A 10 15.46 3.79 -13.13
CA LEU A 10 14.87 2.68 -12.40
C LEU A 10 15.74 2.30 -11.20
N THR A 11 17.06 2.20 -11.38
CA THR A 11 17.99 1.95 -10.27
C THR A 11 17.85 3.01 -9.19
N GLY A 12 17.83 4.29 -9.56
CA GLY A 12 17.64 5.39 -8.59
C GLY A 12 16.32 5.28 -7.82
N LEU A 13 15.20 5.00 -8.51
CA LEU A 13 13.90 4.81 -7.87
C LEU A 13 13.89 3.63 -6.91
N LEU A 14 14.42 2.47 -7.33
CA LEU A 14 14.44 1.26 -6.50
C LEU A 14 15.36 1.41 -5.30
N THR A 15 16.51 2.08 -5.44
CA THR A 15 17.42 2.34 -4.32
C THR A 15 16.75 3.23 -3.27
N VAL A 16 16.19 4.38 -3.68
CA VAL A 16 15.55 5.30 -2.74
C VAL A 16 14.29 4.67 -2.13
N TRP A 17 13.49 3.96 -2.93
CA TRP A 17 12.34 3.21 -2.42
C TRP A 17 12.78 2.15 -1.41
N GLY A 18 13.76 1.31 -1.74
CA GLY A 18 14.25 0.25 -0.88
C GLY A 18 14.75 0.76 0.47
N LEU A 19 15.57 1.82 0.46
CA LEU A 19 16.09 2.43 1.69
C LEU A 19 14.98 3.03 2.56
N THR A 20 14.07 3.79 1.95
CA THR A 20 12.98 4.44 2.70
C THR A 20 11.99 3.42 3.25
N ARG A 21 11.67 2.36 2.50
CA ARG A 21 10.72 1.32 2.93
C ARG A 21 11.33 0.35 3.93
N ALA A 22 12.63 0.05 3.81
CA ALA A 22 13.33 -0.68 4.84
C ALA A 22 13.26 0.07 6.18
N PHE A 23 13.49 1.38 6.18
CA PHE A 23 13.33 2.19 7.40
C PHE A 23 11.90 2.14 7.96
N LEU A 24 10.88 2.34 7.13
CA LEU A 24 9.48 2.25 7.57
C LEU A 24 9.13 0.86 8.13
N LEU A 25 9.60 -0.21 7.48
CA LEU A 25 9.41 -1.59 7.95
C LEU A 25 10.09 -1.81 9.31
N LEU A 26 11.33 -1.35 9.49
CA LEU A 26 12.02 -1.42 10.78
C LEU A 26 11.23 -0.67 11.87
N CYS A 27 10.60 0.45 11.55
CA CYS A 27 9.75 1.19 12.48
C CYS A 27 8.48 0.42 12.86
N VAL A 28 7.69 -0.05 11.88
CA VAL A 28 6.43 -0.75 12.16
C VAL A 28 6.65 -2.15 12.76
N LEU A 29 7.79 -2.78 12.50
CA LEU A 29 8.23 -4.03 13.14
C LEU A 29 8.94 -3.81 14.49
N LYS A 30 8.94 -2.57 15.01
CA LYS A 30 9.49 -2.21 16.33
C LYS A 30 11.00 -2.42 16.50
N ALA A 31 11.74 -2.63 15.41
CA ALA A 31 13.20 -2.69 15.43
C ALA A 31 13.82 -1.29 15.59
N VAL A 32 13.11 -0.24 15.16
CA VAL A 32 13.47 1.16 15.34
C VAL A 32 12.30 1.90 15.99
N VAL A 33 12.55 2.65 17.04
CA VAL A 33 11.53 3.48 17.70
C VAL A 33 11.39 4.79 16.94
N PHE A 34 10.21 5.04 16.39
CA PHE A 34 9.88 6.34 15.80
C PHE A 34 9.22 7.24 16.86
N PRO A 35 9.63 8.51 17.01
CA PRO A 35 9.03 9.41 18.00
C PRO A 35 7.53 9.60 17.77
N GLY A 36 6.73 9.52 18.84
CA GLY A 36 5.29 9.73 18.80
C GLY A 36 4.48 8.53 19.30
N PRO A 37 3.13 8.57 19.13
CA PRO A 37 2.26 7.50 19.56
C PRO A 37 2.47 6.21 18.73
N ASP A 38 2.13 5.08 19.33
CA ASP A 38 2.20 3.79 18.67
C ASP A 38 1.04 3.58 17.70
N VAL A 39 1.27 3.94 16.44
CA VAL A 39 0.31 3.75 15.35
C VAL A 39 0.09 2.29 14.93
N THR A 40 0.97 1.36 15.33
CA THR A 40 0.82 -0.06 14.95
C THR A 40 -0.29 -0.78 15.72
N THR A 41 -0.81 -0.15 16.77
CA THR A 41 -1.98 -0.61 17.52
C THR A 41 -3.24 -0.64 16.65
N ASP A 42 -3.36 0.26 15.67
CA ASP A 42 -4.43 0.23 14.66
C ASP A 42 -4.47 -1.13 13.94
N VAL A 43 -3.30 -1.70 13.61
CA VAL A 43 -3.22 -2.97 12.89
C VAL A 43 -3.35 -4.15 13.84
N SER A 44 -2.55 -4.16 14.91
CA SER A 44 -2.41 -5.30 15.81
C SER A 44 -3.62 -5.52 16.72
N VAL A 45 -4.39 -4.47 16.99
CA VAL A 45 -5.61 -4.53 17.81
C VAL A 45 -6.82 -4.33 16.91
N ILE A 46 -7.03 -3.11 16.39
CA ILE A 46 -8.29 -2.74 15.73
C ILE A 46 -8.55 -3.58 14.48
N TYR A 47 -7.60 -3.63 13.54
CA TYR A 47 -7.79 -4.39 12.30
C TYR A 47 -7.79 -5.89 12.55
N HIS A 48 -7.02 -6.38 13.52
CA HIS A 48 -7.02 -7.79 13.88
C HIS A 48 -8.38 -8.21 14.49
N ASP A 49 -8.96 -7.37 15.36
CA ASP A 49 -10.28 -7.62 15.94
C ASP A 49 -11.36 -7.60 14.86
N TRP A 50 -11.34 -6.62 13.95
CA TRP A 50 -12.23 -6.64 12.78
C TRP A 50 -12.03 -7.90 11.94
N TYR A 51 -10.78 -8.32 11.71
CA TYR A 51 -10.47 -9.56 11.00
C TYR A 51 -11.12 -10.76 11.68
N THR A 52 -11.06 -10.90 13.01
CA THR A 52 -11.72 -11.98 13.76
C THR A 52 -13.24 -12.05 13.54
N VAL A 53 -13.91 -10.91 13.41
CA VAL A 53 -15.34 -10.87 13.12
C VAL A 53 -15.61 -11.14 11.64
N LEU A 54 -14.91 -10.45 10.73
CA LEU A 54 -15.11 -10.54 9.27
C LEU A 54 -14.95 -11.97 8.75
N ARG A 55 -14.01 -12.75 9.30
CA ARG A 55 -13.79 -14.15 8.90
C ARG A 55 -14.90 -15.11 9.35
N THR A 56 -15.84 -14.66 10.16
CA THR A 56 -17.10 -15.40 10.43
C THR A 56 -18.17 -15.15 9.36
N GLY A 57 -17.91 -14.27 8.38
CA GLY A 57 -18.87 -13.88 7.34
C GLY A 57 -19.82 -12.76 7.75
N THR A 58 -19.54 -12.09 8.88
CA THR A 58 -20.34 -10.96 9.38
C THR A 58 -19.49 -9.71 9.52
N PHE A 59 -20.10 -8.54 9.37
CA PHE A 59 -19.42 -7.27 9.65
C PHE A 59 -19.47 -6.96 11.15
N PRO A 60 -18.50 -6.20 11.70
CA PRO A 60 -18.51 -5.76 13.09
C PRO A 60 -19.56 -4.65 13.32
N LEU A 61 -20.84 -4.98 13.18
CA LEU A 61 -21.97 -4.04 13.15
C LEU A 61 -22.15 -3.22 14.44
N ASN A 62 -21.68 -3.76 15.57
CA ASN A 62 -21.77 -3.11 16.88
C ASN A 62 -20.50 -2.32 17.25
N ASP A 63 -19.48 -2.35 16.39
CA ASP A 63 -18.24 -1.59 16.60
C ASP A 63 -18.33 -0.24 15.90
N VAL A 64 -18.39 0.83 16.70
CA VAL A 64 -18.49 2.22 16.21
C VAL A 64 -17.24 2.66 15.43
N THR A 65 -16.13 1.93 15.54
CA THR A 65 -14.91 2.21 14.78
C THR A 65 -14.96 1.67 13.35
N TRP A 66 -15.86 0.72 13.05
CA TRP A 66 -16.12 0.27 11.68
C TRP A 66 -17.04 1.24 10.94
N GLN A 67 -16.45 2.11 10.13
CA GLN A 67 -17.19 3.13 9.37
C GLN A 67 -16.93 3.03 7.86
N TYR A 68 -16.47 1.86 7.42
CA TYR A 68 -15.96 1.66 6.07
C TYR A 68 -16.93 0.86 5.19
N PRO A 69 -16.93 1.11 3.87
CA PRO A 69 -17.73 0.32 2.95
C PRO A 69 -17.30 -1.16 2.96
N PRO A 70 -18.17 -2.09 2.55
CA PRO A 70 -17.88 -3.53 2.54
C PRO A 70 -16.57 -3.91 1.86
N ALA A 71 -16.17 -3.20 0.80
CA ALA A 71 -14.92 -3.45 0.08
C ALA A 71 -13.66 -3.28 0.95
N ALA A 72 -13.69 -2.44 2.00
CA ALA A 72 -12.57 -2.28 2.92
C ALA A 72 -12.25 -3.58 3.69
N ALA A 73 -13.24 -4.48 3.85
CA ALA A 73 -13.01 -5.79 4.44
C ALA A 73 -11.99 -6.61 3.65
N LEU A 74 -11.84 -6.40 2.34
CA LEU A 74 -10.85 -7.12 1.54
C LEU A 74 -9.42 -6.83 2.02
N ALA A 75 -9.11 -5.57 2.36
CA ALA A 75 -7.81 -5.20 2.89
C ALA A 75 -7.57 -5.84 4.26
N VAL A 76 -8.57 -5.81 5.14
CA VAL A 76 -8.51 -6.38 6.50
C VAL A 76 -8.46 -7.92 6.49
N LEU A 77 -9.10 -8.58 5.52
CA LEU A 77 -9.06 -10.04 5.35
C LEU A 77 -7.81 -10.54 4.64
N SER A 78 -7.17 -9.69 3.82
CA SER A 78 -6.03 -10.10 2.98
C SER A 78 -4.82 -10.72 3.72
N PRO A 79 -4.51 -10.41 5.00
CA PRO A 79 -3.47 -11.11 5.74
C PRO A 79 -3.65 -12.64 5.82
N ALA A 80 -4.89 -13.14 5.70
CA ALA A 80 -5.17 -14.58 5.63
C ALA A 80 -4.56 -15.28 4.41
N LEU A 81 -4.15 -14.53 3.38
CA LEU A 81 -3.42 -15.04 2.22
C LEU A 81 -1.98 -15.47 2.56
N LEU A 82 -1.47 -15.06 3.73
CA LEU A 82 -0.12 -15.36 4.23
C LEU A 82 -0.21 -16.08 5.58
N PRO A 83 -0.81 -17.28 5.66
CA PRO A 83 -1.14 -17.95 6.93
C PRO A 83 0.09 -18.42 7.73
N PHE A 84 1.28 -18.34 7.13
CA PHE A 84 2.56 -18.66 7.74
C PHE A 84 3.20 -17.45 8.47
N LEU A 85 2.51 -16.31 8.51
CA LEU A 85 2.93 -15.10 9.22
C LEU A 85 1.85 -14.70 10.24
N GLU A 86 2.29 -14.06 11.33
CA GLU A 86 1.39 -13.36 12.25
C GLU A 86 0.63 -12.25 11.51
N TYR A 87 -0.64 -12.03 11.89
CA TYR A 87 -1.55 -11.11 11.20
C TYR A 87 -0.93 -9.73 10.92
N THR A 88 -0.36 -9.11 11.96
CA THR A 88 0.26 -7.78 11.87
C THR A 88 1.44 -7.76 10.90
N THR A 89 2.29 -8.79 10.93
CA THR A 89 3.43 -8.91 10.02
C THR A 89 2.96 -9.15 8.59
N ALA A 90 1.98 -10.04 8.39
CA ALA A 90 1.35 -10.28 7.09
C ALA A 90 0.75 -8.99 6.51
N PHE A 91 0.08 -8.19 7.34
CA PHE A 91 -0.46 -6.90 6.94
C PHE A 91 0.63 -5.95 6.43
N PHE A 92 1.73 -5.77 7.18
CA PHE A 92 2.83 -4.89 6.73
C PHE A 92 3.52 -5.38 5.46
N VAL A 93 3.64 -6.71 5.28
CA VAL A 93 4.12 -7.29 4.03
C VAL A 93 3.20 -6.93 2.87
N LEU A 94 1.88 -7.05 3.04
CA LEU A 94 0.89 -6.73 2.02
C LEU A 94 0.87 -5.22 1.69
N VAL A 95 1.03 -4.34 2.69
CA VAL A 95 1.20 -2.90 2.44
C VAL A 95 2.46 -2.63 1.61
N CYS A 96 3.58 -3.28 1.96
CA CYS A 96 4.83 -3.14 1.21
C CYS A 96 4.71 -3.63 -0.25
N LEU A 97 4.00 -4.74 -0.46
CA LEU A 97 3.70 -5.24 -1.80
C LEU A 97 2.81 -4.28 -2.59
N ALA A 98 1.78 -3.71 -1.97
CA ALA A 98 0.93 -2.69 -2.59
C ALA A 98 1.70 -1.40 -2.95
N ASP A 99 2.61 -0.96 -2.09
CA ASP A 99 3.53 0.16 -2.36
C ASP A 99 4.41 -0.14 -3.59
N LEU A 100 5.02 -1.33 -3.64
CA LEU A 100 5.83 -1.76 -4.77
C LEU A 100 5.04 -1.83 -6.08
N VAL A 101 3.80 -2.36 -6.03
CA VAL A 101 2.89 -2.38 -7.18
C VAL A 101 2.60 -0.96 -7.66
N THR A 102 2.33 -0.03 -6.74
CA THR A 102 2.07 1.38 -7.07
C THR A 102 3.28 2.01 -7.76
N LEU A 103 4.48 1.81 -7.22
CA LEU A 103 5.72 2.28 -7.85
C LEU A 103 5.90 1.69 -9.26
N ALA A 104 5.68 0.39 -9.43
CA ALA A 104 5.81 -0.28 -10.73
C ALA A 104 4.82 0.27 -11.76
N LEU A 105 3.57 0.53 -11.35
CA LEU A 105 2.54 1.14 -12.19
C LEU A 105 2.93 2.55 -12.62
N LEU A 106 3.38 3.39 -11.68
CA LEU A 106 3.81 4.77 -11.95
C LEU A 106 5.05 4.82 -12.85
N TRP A 107 6.03 3.96 -12.61
CA TRP A 107 7.22 3.84 -13.45
C TRP A 107 6.86 3.41 -14.88
N ARG A 108 6.02 2.37 -15.02
CA ARG A 108 5.55 1.91 -16.34
C ARG A 108 4.75 2.97 -17.08
N ALA A 109 3.98 3.78 -16.36
CA ALA A 109 3.26 4.91 -16.97
C ALA A 109 4.24 5.99 -17.43
N GLY A 110 5.19 6.39 -16.58
CA GLY A 110 6.14 7.48 -16.85
C GLY A 110 7.21 7.19 -17.91
N THR A 111 7.47 5.92 -18.23
CA THR A 111 8.41 5.52 -19.30
C THR A 111 7.80 5.58 -20.72
N ARG A 112 6.49 5.84 -20.85
CA ARG A 112 5.83 5.96 -22.16
C ARG A 112 6.25 7.26 -22.88
N SER A 113 6.23 7.24 -24.21
CA SER A 113 6.56 8.41 -25.03
C SER A 113 5.71 9.63 -24.64
N GLY A 114 6.36 10.78 -24.44
CA GLY A 114 5.70 12.03 -24.04
C GLY A 114 5.26 12.10 -22.57
N ARG A 115 5.66 11.14 -21.72
CA ARG A 115 5.39 11.16 -20.28
C ARG A 115 6.68 11.35 -19.48
N SER A 116 6.53 11.58 -18.18
CA SER A 116 7.64 11.80 -17.24
C SER A 116 7.58 10.85 -16.04
N LEU A 117 8.72 10.64 -15.39
CA LEU A 117 8.84 9.85 -14.16
C LEU A 117 8.52 10.66 -12.89
N ALA A 118 7.99 11.88 -13.02
CA ALA A 118 7.71 12.76 -11.88
C ALA A 118 6.78 12.10 -10.85
N GLY A 119 5.72 11.41 -11.30
CA GLY A 119 4.80 10.71 -10.39
C GLY A 119 5.48 9.60 -9.58
N ALA A 120 6.40 8.84 -10.19
CA ALA A 120 7.16 7.81 -9.48
C ALA A 120 8.11 8.43 -8.44
N TRP A 121 8.76 9.56 -8.77
CA TRP A 121 9.63 10.27 -7.81
C TRP A 121 8.84 10.89 -6.65
N VAL A 122 7.69 11.51 -6.93
CA VAL A 122 6.78 12.02 -5.88
C VAL A 122 6.33 10.90 -4.96
N TRP A 123 6.00 9.71 -5.51
CA TRP A 123 5.64 8.55 -4.70
C TRP A 123 6.78 8.06 -3.82
N VAL A 124 7.98 7.89 -4.39
CA VAL A 124 9.14 7.37 -3.65
C VAL A 124 9.58 8.35 -2.56
N ALA A 125 9.63 9.64 -2.85
CA ALA A 125 10.07 10.66 -1.89
C ALA A 125 8.97 11.07 -0.90
N GLY A 126 7.71 11.14 -1.33
CA GLY A 126 6.60 11.69 -0.54
C GLY A 126 6.02 10.73 0.48
N VAL A 127 5.80 9.46 0.11
CA VAL A 127 5.25 8.43 1.02
C VAL A 127 5.98 8.33 2.36
N PRO A 128 7.32 8.27 2.43
CA PRO A 128 8.02 8.15 3.72
C PRO A 128 7.91 9.40 4.60
N LEU A 129 7.52 10.55 4.06
CA LEU A 129 7.30 11.77 4.85
C LEU A 129 6.07 11.66 5.77
N LEU A 130 5.17 10.70 5.50
CA LEU A 130 4.04 10.38 6.36
C LEU A 130 4.43 9.55 7.59
N GLY A 131 5.69 9.10 7.67
CA GLY A 131 6.19 8.28 8.77
C GLY A 131 5.58 6.87 8.81
N PRO A 132 5.72 6.15 9.93
CA PRO A 132 5.26 4.75 10.06
C PRO A 132 3.75 4.58 9.87
N THR A 133 2.97 5.65 10.07
CA THR A 133 1.51 5.66 9.88
C THR A 133 1.10 5.17 8.49
N VAL A 134 1.90 5.46 7.46
CA VAL A 134 1.58 5.02 6.09
C VAL A 134 1.63 3.50 5.92
N TYR A 135 2.37 2.78 6.78
CA TYR A 135 2.40 1.32 6.82
C TYR A 135 1.47 0.73 7.88
N ALA A 136 1.05 1.53 8.86
CA ALA A 136 0.07 1.15 9.88
C ALA A 136 -1.39 1.41 9.47
N ARG A 137 -1.64 1.72 8.19
CA ARG A 137 -2.97 1.92 7.63
C ARG A 137 -3.12 1.17 6.31
N TYR A 138 -4.32 0.72 5.99
CA TYR A 138 -4.58 0.01 4.73
C TYR A 138 -4.68 0.95 3.51
N ASP A 139 -4.54 2.27 3.71
CA ASP A 139 -4.69 3.30 2.68
C ASP A 139 -3.75 3.07 1.47
N VAL A 140 -2.56 2.51 1.67
CA VAL A 140 -1.64 2.17 0.58
C VAL A 140 -2.21 1.07 -0.32
N MET A 141 -2.90 0.07 0.25
CA MET A 141 -3.55 -0.98 -0.53
C MET A 141 -4.67 -0.39 -1.40
N VAL A 142 -5.49 0.50 -0.81
CA VAL A 142 -6.56 1.21 -1.51
C VAL A 142 -5.98 2.14 -2.59
N THR A 143 -4.88 2.82 -2.29
CA THR A 143 -4.18 3.69 -3.24
C THR A 143 -3.66 2.91 -4.44
N ALA A 144 -3.13 1.70 -4.24
CA ALA A 144 -2.68 0.84 -5.33
C ALA A 144 -3.83 0.50 -6.30
N VAL A 145 -5.02 0.19 -5.76
CA VAL A 145 -6.25 -0.05 -6.53
C VAL A 145 -6.67 1.21 -7.29
N ALA A 146 -6.70 2.37 -6.62
CA ALA A 146 -7.06 3.63 -7.23
C ALA A 146 -6.11 4.04 -8.36
N VAL A 147 -4.79 3.92 -8.16
CA VAL A 147 -3.77 4.18 -9.18
C VAL A 147 -3.95 3.23 -10.37
N ALA A 148 -4.21 1.94 -10.12
CA ALA A 148 -4.51 0.99 -11.18
C ALA A 148 -5.77 1.40 -11.98
N ALA A 149 -6.84 1.83 -11.30
CA ALA A 149 -8.08 2.27 -11.90
C ALA A 149 -7.88 3.47 -12.84
N LEU A 150 -7.17 4.50 -12.36
CA LEU A 150 -6.84 5.71 -13.11
C LEU A 150 -6.00 5.40 -14.35
N LEU A 151 -5.01 4.52 -14.22
CA LEU A 151 -4.15 4.13 -15.34
C LEU A 151 -4.86 3.21 -16.36
N ALA A 152 -5.91 2.49 -15.94
CA ALA A 152 -6.76 1.68 -16.81
C ALA A 152 -7.81 2.51 -17.60
N GLY A 153 -8.20 3.68 -17.07
CA GLY A 153 -9.34 4.52 -17.52
C GLY A 153 -9.36 4.91 -18.99
N VAL A 154 -8.21 4.95 -19.67
CA VAL A 154 -8.16 5.33 -21.09
C VAL A 154 -8.41 4.14 -22.03
N ARG A 155 -8.26 2.89 -21.57
CA ARG A 155 -8.28 1.70 -22.44
C ARG A 155 -9.31 0.65 -22.06
N ARG A 156 -9.79 0.64 -20.81
CA ARG A 156 -10.71 -0.41 -20.30
C ARG A 156 -11.73 0.16 -19.31
N PRO A 157 -12.76 0.90 -19.78
CA PRO A 157 -13.72 1.58 -18.90
C PRO A 157 -14.46 0.63 -17.94
N ARG A 158 -14.70 -0.63 -18.34
CA ARG A 158 -15.30 -1.65 -17.46
C ARG A 158 -14.41 -2.04 -16.28
N LEU A 159 -13.09 -2.15 -16.49
CA LEU A 159 -12.15 -2.42 -15.40
C LEU A 159 -12.01 -1.23 -14.47
N THR A 160 -12.05 -0.01 -15.02
CA THR A 160 -12.05 1.20 -14.20
C THR A 160 -13.30 1.28 -13.33
N GLY A 161 -14.49 0.98 -13.88
CA GLY A 161 -15.72 0.90 -13.09
C GLY A 161 -15.61 -0.12 -11.95
N ALA A 162 -15.08 -1.32 -12.22
CA ALA A 162 -14.92 -2.36 -11.20
C ALA A 162 -13.89 -2.02 -10.11
N LEU A 163 -12.89 -1.19 -10.40
CA LEU A 163 -11.87 -0.80 -9.42
C LEU A 163 -12.26 0.45 -8.61
N VAL A 164 -13.21 1.23 -9.10
CA VAL A 164 -13.72 2.45 -8.43
C VAL A 164 -14.95 2.16 -7.56
N ALA A 165 -15.73 1.14 -7.92
CA ALA A 165 -16.93 0.72 -7.19
C ALA A 165 -16.58 0.03 -5.86
#